data_AF-A0AA88YWY4-F1
#
_entry.id   AF-A0AA88YWY4-F1
#
_cell.length_a   1.000
_cell.length_b   1.000
_cell.length_c   1.000
_cell.angle_alpha   90.00
_cell.angle_beta   90.00
_cell.angle_gamma   90.00
#
_symmetry.space_group_name_H-M   'P 1'
#
loop_
_entity.id
_entity.type
_entity.pdbx_description
1 polymer ?
#
loop_
_entity_poly.entity_id
_entity_poly.type
_entity_poly.pdbx_seq_one_letter_code
_entity_poly.pdbx_strand_id
1 'polypeptide(L)'
;MGTHMDAPAHFGKGKWRTQHIPIERLMGPGVIINIKNKAASNPDYQVVMEDIHVYESRYGRIKEGSIVLMYAGWYQKYPNKTAIFNTDHHNITSEFHFPGFHEDTVEWLIHHRRISAIGCDTPTFELPQTSSFPVHQIIGRENVIGIENAAYLDKIPEAGSTIFMPVIKIDDGSGGPVRLLATYEDGIDTPANGAETFFERSSLKFAFILIFVFKKITVFNC
;
A
#
# COMPACT_ATOMS: atom_id res chain seq x y z
N MET A 1 2.53 -11.26 -12.38
CA MET A 1 3.13 -11.06 -11.05
C MET A 1 2.01 -10.72 -10.09
N GLY A 2 2.06 -11.22 -8.84
CA GLY A 2 1.12 -10.83 -7.78
C GLY A 2 1.64 -9.61 -7.03
N THR A 3 1.35 -9.50 -5.73
CA THR A 3 1.96 -8.44 -4.89
C THR A 3 3.48 -8.47 -4.98
N HIS A 4 4.08 -7.36 -5.42
CA HIS A 4 5.51 -7.27 -5.63
C HIS A 4 6.03 -5.86 -5.36
N MET A 5 7.35 -5.79 -5.24
CA MET A 5 8.11 -4.56 -5.05
C MET A 5 8.92 -4.25 -6.31
N ASP A 6 8.88 -2.99 -6.70
CA ASP A 6 9.81 -2.40 -7.68
C ASP A 6 10.94 -1.69 -6.93
N ALA A 7 12.16 -2.15 -7.16
CA ALA A 7 13.33 -1.43 -6.66
C ALA A 7 13.51 -0.15 -7.48
N PRO A 8 14.06 0.94 -6.91
CA PRO A 8 14.27 2.18 -7.67
C PRO A 8 15.03 2.02 -8.99
N ALA A 9 15.95 1.05 -9.07
CA ALA A 9 16.67 0.69 -10.28
C ALA A 9 15.81 0.13 -11.42
N HIS A 10 14.54 -0.21 -11.16
CA HIS A 10 13.59 -0.65 -12.17
C HIS A 10 13.44 0.38 -13.30
N PHE A 11 13.40 1.67 -12.94
CA PHE A 11 13.37 2.80 -13.89
C PHE A 11 14.49 3.82 -13.66
N GLY A 12 15.23 3.74 -12.55
CA GLY A 12 16.29 4.66 -12.17
C GLY A 12 17.70 4.13 -12.44
N LYS A 13 18.40 4.63 -13.46
CA LYS A 13 19.78 4.22 -13.72
C LYS A 13 20.70 4.57 -12.54
N GLY A 14 21.42 3.56 -12.03
CA GLY A 14 22.36 3.73 -10.90
C GLY A 14 21.70 3.88 -9.53
N LYS A 15 20.39 3.59 -9.44
CA LYS A 15 19.61 3.67 -8.20
C LYS A 15 19.59 2.34 -7.48
N TRP A 16 18.92 2.27 -6.33
CA TRP A 16 18.94 1.05 -5.52
C TRP A 16 18.28 -0.12 -6.25
N ARG A 17 19.00 -1.24 -6.25
CA ARG A 17 18.49 -2.58 -6.57
C ARG A 17 18.08 -3.26 -5.27
N THR A 18 17.36 -4.37 -5.33
CA THR A 18 16.86 -5.05 -4.11
C THR A 18 17.94 -5.30 -3.06
N GLN A 19 19.19 -5.60 -3.47
CA GLN A 19 20.30 -5.82 -2.54
C GLN A 19 20.90 -4.54 -1.91
N HIS A 20 20.58 -3.37 -2.45
CA HIS A 20 21.09 -2.06 -2.02
C HIS A 20 20.09 -1.25 -1.20
N ILE A 21 18.82 -1.66 -1.13
CA ILE A 21 17.80 -0.92 -0.38
C ILE A 21 18.14 -0.97 1.12
N PRO A 22 18.27 0.19 1.80
CA PRO A 22 18.46 0.22 3.24
C PRO A 22 17.27 -0.40 3.97
N ILE A 23 17.52 -1.18 5.03
CA ILE A 23 16.48 -1.92 5.74
C ILE A 23 15.42 -0.99 6.36
N GLU A 24 15.82 0.22 6.73
CA GLU A 24 14.97 1.28 7.28
C GLU A 24 13.98 1.81 6.23
N ARG A 25 14.25 1.61 4.93
CA ARG A 25 13.33 1.96 3.83
C ARG A 25 12.31 0.86 3.55
N LEU A 26 12.50 -0.34 4.09
CA LEU A 26 11.60 -1.49 3.94
C LEU A 26 10.50 -1.52 5.02
N MET A 27 10.44 -0.52 5.89
CA MET A 27 9.37 -0.37 6.88
C MET A 27 9.09 1.10 7.18
N GLY A 28 7.86 1.42 7.59
CA GLY A 28 7.50 2.78 7.93
C GLY A 28 6.04 2.95 8.34
N PRO A 29 5.63 4.16 8.77
CA PRO A 29 4.24 4.48 9.01
C PRO A 29 3.39 4.22 7.77
N GLY A 30 2.28 3.50 7.92
CA GLY A 30 1.34 3.23 6.84
C GLY A 30 0.36 4.38 6.64
N VAL A 31 0.18 4.77 5.38
CA VAL A 31 -0.75 5.81 4.94
C VAL A 31 -1.61 5.20 3.84
N ILE A 32 -2.91 5.04 4.07
CA ILE A 32 -3.83 4.55 3.05
C ILE A 32 -4.63 5.73 2.49
N ILE A 33 -4.40 6.03 1.22
CA ILE A 33 -5.18 7.02 0.48
C ILE A 33 -6.37 6.29 -0.16
N ASN A 34 -7.52 6.36 0.53
CA ASN A 34 -8.73 5.67 0.12
C ASN A 34 -9.49 6.43 -0.97
N ILE A 35 -9.39 5.93 -2.20
CA ILE A 35 -10.10 6.48 -3.36
C ILE A 35 -11.17 5.53 -3.90
N LYS A 36 -11.50 4.45 -3.17
CA LYS A 36 -12.39 3.38 -3.65
C LYS A 36 -13.67 3.89 -4.34
N ASN A 37 -14.37 4.84 -3.71
CA ASN A 37 -15.61 5.37 -4.26
C ASN A 37 -15.37 6.21 -5.53
N LYS A 38 -14.26 6.94 -5.59
CA LYS A 38 -13.85 7.71 -6.78
C LYS A 38 -13.48 6.78 -7.93
N ALA A 39 -12.68 5.76 -7.65
CA ALA A 39 -12.30 4.70 -8.60
C ALA A 39 -13.51 3.91 -9.12
N ALA A 40 -14.52 3.68 -8.28
CA ALA A 40 -15.76 3.02 -8.70
C ALA A 40 -16.59 3.87 -9.67
N SER A 41 -16.54 5.20 -9.54
CA SER A 41 -17.24 6.14 -10.43
C SER A 41 -16.42 6.48 -11.69
N ASN A 42 -15.09 6.47 -11.58
CA ASN A 42 -14.17 6.71 -12.67
C ASN A 42 -12.98 5.74 -12.55
N PRO A 43 -12.93 4.67 -13.38
CA PRO A 43 -11.83 3.72 -13.34
C PRO A 43 -10.48 4.33 -13.74
N ASP A 44 -10.44 5.51 -14.35
CA ASP A 44 -9.21 6.26 -14.66
C ASP A 44 -8.94 7.38 -13.63
N TYR A 45 -9.54 7.32 -12.44
CA TYR A 45 -9.25 8.32 -11.41
C TYR A 45 -7.78 8.24 -10.97
N GLN A 46 -7.14 9.40 -10.88
CA GLN A 46 -5.80 9.52 -10.33
C GLN A 46 -5.86 10.16 -8.94
N VAL A 47 -5.09 9.62 -7.99
CA VAL A 47 -4.84 10.29 -6.70
C VAL A 47 -4.21 11.65 -6.98
N VAL A 48 -4.89 12.71 -6.52
CA VAL A 48 -4.47 14.10 -6.67
C VAL A 48 -4.14 14.74 -5.32
N MET A 49 -3.55 15.94 -5.33
CA MET A 49 -3.23 16.69 -4.12
C MET A 49 -4.41 16.90 -3.16
N GLU A 50 -5.64 16.99 -3.68
CA GLU A 50 -6.84 17.09 -2.84
C GLU A 50 -7.05 15.83 -1.99
N ASP A 51 -6.75 14.64 -2.51
CA ASP A 51 -6.81 13.39 -1.74
C ASP A 51 -5.82 13.42 -0.57
N ILE A 52 -4.64 14.00 -0.79
CA ILE A 52 -3.61 14.17 0.24
C ILE A 52 -4.06 15.18 1.31
N HIS A 53 -4.66 16.30 0.91
CA HIS A 53 -5.18 17.29 1.86
C HIS A 53 -6.33 16.71 2.70
N VAL A 54 -7.24 15.96 2.08
CA VAL A 54 -8.32 15.27 2.79
C VAL A 54 -7.74 14.30 3.81
N TYR A 55 -6.74 13.49 3.43
CA TYR A 55 -6.05 12.60 4.35
C TYR A 55 -5.43 13.36 5.53
N GLU A 56 -4.62 14.39 5.24
CA GLU A 56 -3.91 15.14 6.29
C GLU A 56 -4.83 15.94 7.20
N SER A 57 -6.00 16.37 6.70
CA SER A 57 -7.02 17.03 7.52
C SER A 57 -7.63 16.09 8.57
N ARG A 58 -7.69 14.79 8.28
CA ARG A 58 -8.27 13.77 9.16
C ARG A 58 -7.25 13.16 10.12
N TYR A 59 -6.06 12.89 9.61
CA TYR A 59 -5.05 12.06 10.30
C TYR A 59 -3.78 12.83 10.67
N GLY A 60 -3.69 14.10 10.27
CA GLY A 60 -2.52 14.93 10.45
C GLY A 60 -1.47 14.70 9.35
N ARG A 61 -0.35 15.42 9.48
CA ARG A 61 0.72 15.41 8.49
C ARG A 61 1.26 14.00 8.24
N ILE A 62 1.41 13.62 6.98
CA ILE A 62 2.15 12.42 6.56
C ILE A 62 3.57 12.50 7.10
N LYS A 63 4.01 11.49 7.83
CA LYS A 63 5.33 11.47 8.47
C LYS A 63 6.42 11.13 7.46
N GLU A 64 7.62 11.62 7.69
CA GLU A 64 8.80 11.20 6.93
C GLU A 64 8.99 9.67 7.02
N GLY A 65 9.40 9.07 5.90
CA GLY A 65 9.56 7.62 5.78
C GLY A 65 8.25 6.83 5.68
N SER A 66 7.09 7.50 5.55
CA SER A 66 5.80 6.80 5.38
C SER A 66 5.76 5.96 4.10
N ILE A 67 4.98 4.90 4.15
CA ILE A 67 4.60 4.04 3.02
C ILE A 67 3.18 4.42 2.63
N VAL A 68 3.04 5.08 1.47
CA VAL A 68 1.76 5.62 0.98
C VAL A 68 1.16 4.64 -0.01
N LEU A 69 0.03 4.03 0.34
CA LEU A 69 -0.68 3.08 -0.52
C LEU A 69 -2.03 3.67 -0.98
N MET A 70 -2.26 3.68 -2.28
CA MET A 70 -3.57 3.94 -2.87
C MET A 70 -4.46 2.72 -2.68
N TYR A 71 -5.64 2.93 -2.10
CA TYR A 71 -6.68 1.92 -2.02
C TYR A 71 -7.85 2.28 -2.94
N ALA A 72 -7.96 1.57 -4.06
CA ALA A 72 -9.03 1.70 -5.03
C ALA A 72 -10.13 0.63 -4.90
N GLY A 73 -9.94 -0.40 -4.08
CA GLY A 73 -10.80 -1.58 -4.06
C GLY A 73 -10.49 -2.58 -5.17
N TRP A 74 -9.36 -2.41 -5.88
CA TRP A 74 -9.07 -3.14 -7.11
C TRP A 74 -8.61 -4.57 -6.87
N TYR A 75 -7.98 -4.83 -5.72
CA TYR A 75 -7.53 -6.18 -5.37
C TYR A 75 -8.68 -7.21 -5.35
N GLN A 76 -9.92 -6.77 -5.11
CA GLN A 76 -11.10 -7.62 -5.07
C GLN A 76 -11.47 -8.19 -6.45
N LYS A 77 -10.90 -7.64 -7.53
CA LYS A 77 -11.11 -8.11 -8.90
C LYS A 77 -10.22 -9.31 -9.27
N TYR A 78 -9.21 -9.63 -8.45
CA TYR A 78 -8.33 -10.76 -8.72
C TYR A 78 -9.02 -12.10 -8.45
N PRO A 79 -8.75 -13.14 -9.27
CA PRO A 79 -7.83 -13.18 -10.42
C PRO A 79 -8.51 -12.91 -11.78
N ASN A 80 -9.70 -12.29 -11.83
CA ASN A 80 -10.43 -12.06 -13.08
C ASN A 80 -9.79 -10.95 -13.93
N LYS A 81 -9.04 -11.33 -14.97
CA LYS A 81 -8.33 -10.40 -15.86
C LYS A 81 -9.24 -9.36 -16.51
N THR A 82 -10.41 -9.75 -17.02
CA THR A 82 -11.35 -8.80 -17.62
C THR A 82 -11.79 -7.76 -16.60
N ALA A 83 -12.07 -8.16 -15.37
CA ALA A 83 -12.41 -7.21 -14.31
C ALA A 83 -11.23 -6.30 -13.94
N ILE A 84 -10.01 -6.86 -13.83
CA ILE A 84 -8.79 -6.12 -13.49
C ILE A 84 -8.46 -5.04 -14.54
N PHE A 85 -8.51 -5.39 -15.82
CA PHE A 85 -8.13 -4.48 -16.90
C PHE A 85 -9.31 -3.67 -17.45
N ASN A 86 -10.55 -4.00 -17.05
CA ASN A 86 -11.78 -3.43 -17.59
C ASN A 86 -11.90 -3.55 -19.13
N THR A 87 -11.33 -4.61 -19.69
CA THR A 87 -11.46 -4.97 -21.12
C THR A 87 -11.24 -6.48 -21.29
N ASP A 88 -11.82 -7.06 -22.33
CA ASP A 88 -11.52 -8.44 -22.76
C ASP A 88 -10.24 -8.52 -23.62
N HIS A 89 -9.73 -7.39 -24.11
CA HIS A 89 -8.53 -7.34 -24.94
C HIS A 89 -7.25 -7.21 -24.10
N HIS A 90 -6.85 -8.29 -23.42
CA HIS A 90 -5.75 -8.29 -22.44
C HIS A 90 -4.34 -8.07 -23.03
N ASN A 91 -4.23 -7.83 -24.33
CA ASN A 91 -2.98 -7.55 -25.05
C ASN A 91 -2.90 -6.11 -25.59
N ILE A 92 -3.93 -5.29 -25.36
CA ILE A 92 -4.01 -3.91 -25.86
C ILE A 92 -4.00 -2.96 -24.65
N THR A 93 -2.81 -2.51 -24.24
CA THR A 93 -2.62 -1.70 -23.02
C THR A 93 -3.38 -0.37 -23.07
N SER A 94 -3.57 0.21 -24.25
CA SER A 94 -4.36 1.44 -24.43
C SER A 94 -5.84 1.29 -24.11
N GLU A 95 -6.35 0.06 -24.00
CA GLU A 95 -7.73 -0.24 -23.59
C GLU A 95 -7.85 -0.64 -22.12
N PHE A 96 -6.75 -0.69 -21.38
CA PHE A 96 -6.83 -0.99 -19.96
C PHE A 96 -7.36 0.25 -19.23
N HIS A 97 -8.18 0.05 -18.21
CA HIS A 97 -8.67 1.15 -17.36
C HIS A 97 -8.62 0.73 -15.90
N PHE A 98 -7.75 1.37 -15.12
CA PHE A 98 -7.68 1.23 -13.67
C PHE A 98 -6.96 2.46 -13.07
N PRO A 99 -7.24 2.79 -11.81
CA PRO A 99 -6.78 4.04 -11.22
C PRO A 99 -5.28 4.02 -10.95
N GLY A 100 -4.71 5.19 -10.70
CA GLY A 100 -3.31 5.36 -10.36
C GLY A 100 -3.05 6.65 -9.57
N PHE A 101 -1.80 7.08 -9.51
CA PHE A 101 -1.42 8.39 -9.00
C PHE A 101 -1.21 9.38 -10.15
N HIS A 102 -1.45 10.66 -9.87
CA HIS A 102 -1.01 11.75 -10.73
C HIS A 102 0.45 12.09 -10.43
N GLU A 103 1.30 12.31 -11.44
CA GLU A 103 2.74 12.56 -11.26
C GLU A 103 3.05 13.69 -10.27
N ASP A 104 2.36 14.84 -10.39
CA ASP A 104 2.56 16.00 -9.50
C ASP A 104 2.33 15.65 -8.03
N THR A 105 1.40 14.75 -7.73
CA THR A 105 1.10 14.34 -6.35
C THR A 105 2.23 13.48 -5.80
N VAL A 106 2.79 12.59 -6.62
CA VAL A 106 3.94 11.77 -6.23
C VAL A 106 5.18 12.61 -6.03
N GLU A 107 5.48 13.51 -6.97
CA GLU A 107 6.58 14.46 -6.87
C GLU A 107 6.48 15.28 -5.58
N TRP A 108 5.28 15.79 -5.28
CA TRP A 108 5.05 16.55 -4.06
C TRP A 108 5.25 15.72 -2.79
N LEU A 109 4.70 14.49 -2.74
CA LEU A 109 4.87 13.59 -1.59
C LEU A 109 6.34 13.28 -1.33
N ILE A 110 7.13 13.07 -2.37
CA ILE A 110 8.56 12.80 -2.24
C ILE A 110 9.28 14.03 -1.65
N HIS A 111 9.11 15.20 -2.25
CA HIS A 111 9.88 16.39 -1.84
C HIS A 111 9.40 17.03 -0.53
N HIS A 112 8.11 16.95 -0.22
CA HIS A 112 7.51 17.64 0.94
C HIS A 112 7.20 16.70 2.10
N ARG A 113 7.09 15.39 1.87
CA ARG A 113 6.84 14.39 2.91
C ARG A 113 7.92 13.32 3.03
N ARG A 114 8.87 13.25 2.09
CA ARG A 114 10.04 12.35 2.15
C ARG A 114 9.62 10.90 2.42
N ILE A 115 8.63 10.44 1.65
CA ILE A 115 8.08 9.08 1.77
C ILE A 115 9.14 8.03 1.42
N SER A 116 8.96 6.81 1.93
CA SER A 116 9.82 5.67 1.62
C SER A 116 9.34 4.89 0.40
N ALA A 117 8.03 4.80 0.23
CA ALA A 117 7.42 4.02 -0.83
C ALA A 117 6.07 4.59 -1.23
N ILE A 118 5.72 4.32 -2.48
CA ILE A 118 4.36 4.41 -2.99
C ILE A 118 3.86 3.02 -3.33
N GLY A 119 2.55 2.81 -3.28
CA GLY A 119 1.98 1.57 -3.80
C GLY A 119 0.50 1.63 -4.06
N CYS A 120 -0.03 0.54 -4.61
CA CYS A 120 -1.41 0.45 -5.06
C CYS A 120 -1.95 -0.98 -4.97
N ASP A 121 -3.27 -1.09 -4.97
CA ASP A 121 -3.99 -2.37 -5.12
C ASP A 121 -4.33 -2.72 -6.58
N THR A 122 -3.83 -1.93 -7.55
CA THR A 122 -3.97 -2.09 -8.99
C THR A 122 -2.75 -2.79 -9.63
N PRO A 123 -2.83 -3.18 -10.92
CA PRO A 123 -1.69 -3.76 -11.64
C PRO A 123 -0.49 -2.83 -11.76
N THR A 124 -0.72 -1.52 -11.75
CA THR A 124 0.32 -0.49 -11.60
C THR A 124 -0.24 0.76 -10.94
N PHE A 125 0.63 1.66 -10.45
CA PHE A 125 0.25 2.87 -9.70
C PHE A 125 0.16 4.13 -10.56
N GLU A 126 -0.01 3.98 -11.87
CA GLU A 126 -0.27 5.07 -12.82
C GLU A 126 -1.27 4.63 -13.90
N LEU A 127 -1.73 5.56 -14.74
CA LEU A 127 -2.69 5.23 -15.78
C LEU A 127 -2.09 4.26 -16.80
N PRO A 128 -2.73 3.12 -17.09
CA PRO A 128 -2.15 2.07 -17.93
C PRO A 128 -1.98 2.47 -19.40
N GLN A 129 -2.66 3.53 -19.83
CA GLN A 129 -2.57 4.04 -21.19
C GLN A 129 -1.29 4.87 -21.41
N THR A 130 -0.53 5.16 -20.35
CA THR A 130 0.75 5.87 -20.45
C THR A 130 1.86 4.92 -20.88
N SER A 131 2.60 5.28 -21.94
CA SER A 131 3.75 4.50 -22.42
C SER A 131 5.08 4.94 -21.80
N SER A 132 5.09 6.12 -21.19
CA SER A 132 6.29 6.69 -20.56
C SER A 132 6.48 6.26 -19.12
N PHE A 133 5.44 5.78 -18.42
CA PHE A 133 5.50 5.44 -16.99
C PHE A 133 6.06 6.59 -16.12
N PRO A 134 5.47 7.81 -16.18
CA PRO A 134 5.96 8.96 -15.44
C PRO A 134 6.15 8.71 -13.93
N VAL A 135 5.24 7.98 -13.28
CA VAL A 135 5.33 7.75 -11.83
C VAL A 135 6.52 6.83 -11.52
N HIS A 136 6.70 5.76 -12.29
CA HIS A 136 7.88 4.90 -12.17
C HIS A 136 9.20 5.68 -12.33
N GLN A 137 9.28 6.57 -13.32
CA GLN A 137 10.46 7.40 -13.53
C GLN A 137 10.76 8.31 -12.33
N ILE A 138 9.72 8.92 -11.76
CA ILE A 138 9.81 9.78 -10.58
C ILE A 138 10.30 9.00 -9.36
N ILE A 139 9.68 7.87 -9.02
CA ILE A 139 10.11 7.10 -7.84
C ILE A 139 11.51 6.51 -8.04
N GLY A 140 11.82 6.07 -9.26
CA GLY A 140 13.11 5.51 -9.61
C GLY A 140 14.23 6.52 -9.44
N ARG A 141 14.08 7.74 -9.96
CA ARG A 141 15.11 8.79 -9.83
C ARG A 141 15.30 9.25 -8.38
N GLU A 142 14.30 9.12 -7.51
CA GLU A 142 14.36 9.59 -6.12
C GLU A 142 14.66 8.49 -5.08
N ASN A 143 14.99 7.27 -5.50
CA ASN A 143 15.18 6.13 -4.56
C ASN A 143 13.95 5.87 -3.67
N VAL A 144 12.77 5.93 -4.28
CA VAL A 144 11.48 5.59 -3.65
C VAL A 144 11.00 4.26 -4.21
N ILE A 145 10.50 3.40 -3.32
CA ILE A 145 10.12 2.02 -3.64
C ILE A 145 8.69 2.00 -4.20
N GLY A 146 8.43 1.15 -5.20
CA GLY A 146 7.09 0.87 -5.72
C GLY A 146 6.52 -0.42 -5.14
N ILE A 147 5.22 -0.46 -4.86
CA ILE A 147 4.47 -1.68 -4.49
C ILE A 147 3.23 -1.78 -5.37
N GLU A 148 3.09 -2.87 -6.11
CA GLU A 148 1.93 -3.10 -6.97
C GLU A 148 1.13 -4.31 -6.48
N ASN A 149 -0.14 -4.37 -6.91
CA ASN A 149 -1.03 -5.49 -6.64
C ASN A 149 -1.19 -5.80 -5.12
N ALA A 150 -1.17 -4.79 -4.26
CA ALA A 150 -1.38 -4.98 -2.83
C ALA A 150 -2.81 -5.46 -2.54
N ALA A 151 -2.97 -6.50 -1.72
CA ALA A 151 -4.28 -7.00 -1.31
C ALA A 151 -4.79 -6.29 -0.03
N TYR A 152 -6.04 -6.56 0.37
CA TYR A 152 -6.63 -6.29 1.70
C TYR A 152 -6.37 -4.90 2.33
N LEU A 153 -6.17 -3.85 1.55
CA LEU A 153 -5.94 -2.50 2.09
C LEU A 153 -7.15 -1.96 2.87
N ASP A 154 -8.33 -2.55 2.71
CA ASP A 154 -9.54 -2.29 3.51
C ASP A 154 -9.51 -2.88 4.92
N LYS A 155 -8.54 -3.75 5.22
CA LYS A 155 -8.42 -4.43 6.51
C LYS A 155 -7.50 -3.72 7.49
N ILE A 156 -6.87 -2.63 7.07
CA ILE A 156 -5.97 -1.83 7.90
C ILE A 156 -6.49 -0.40 8.01
N PRO A 157 -6.24 0.30 9.13
CA PRO A 157 -6.70 1.68 9.26
C PRO A 157 -5.96 2.60 8.29
N GLU A 158 -6.62 3.68 7.86
CA GLU A 158 -6.03 4.65 6.92
C GLU A 158 -4.77 5.34 7.51
N ALA A 159 -4.71 5.44 8.84
CA ALA A 159 -3.55 5.94 9.58
C ALA A 159 -3.29 5.08 10.82
N GLY A 160 -2.05 5.14 11.35
CA GLY A 160 -1.68 4.48 12.60
C GLY A 160 -1.19 3.04 12.46
N SER A 161 -1.07 2.53 11.23
CA SER A 161 -0.38 1.26 10.97
C SER A 161 1.14 1.47 10.78
N THR A 162 1.89 0.39 10.94
CA THR A 162 3.27 0.26 10.46
C THR A 162 3.29 -0.80 9.39
N ILE A 163 3.78 -0.47 8.19
CA ILE A 163 3.87 -1.36 7.04
C ILE A 163 5.31 -1.88 6.92
N PHE A 164 5.43 -3.15 6.56
CA PHE A 164 6.70 -3.84 6.29
C PHE A 164 6.65 -4.42 4.87
N MET A 165 7.70 -4.19 4.11
CA MET A 165 7.84 -4.58 2.70
C MET A 165 9.08 -5.47 2.51
N PRO A 166 9.20 -6.62 3.21
CA PRO A 166 10.38 -7.48 3.06
C PRO A 166 10.46 -8.06 1.64
N VAL A 167 11.55 -7.72 0.94
CA VAL A 167 11.87 -8.26 -0.39
C VAL A 167 13.10 -9.17 -0.30
N ILE A 168 13.16 -10.19 -1.15
CA ILE A 168 14.35 -11.04 -1.25
C ILE A 168 15.53 -10.20 -1.71
N LYS A 169 16.69 -10.38 -1.07
CA LYS A 169 17.95 -9.73 -1.42
C LYS A 169 18.56 -10.38 -2.67
N ILE A 170 18.01 -10.08 -3.84
CA ILE A 170 18.42 -10.65 -5.12
C ILE A 170 19.61 -9.86 -5.67
N ASP A 171 20.68 -10.53 -6.07
CA ASP A 171 21.78 -9.86 -6.74
C ASP A 171 21.33 -9.30 -8.10
N ASP A 172 21.74 -8.07 -8.36
CA ASP A 172 21.25 -7.21 -9.45
C ASP A 172 19.71 -7.06 -9.56
N GLY A 173 18.93 -7.38 -8.52
CA GLY A 173 17.47 -7.44 -8.61
C GLY A 173 16.80 -6.08 -8.86
N SER A 174 16.02 -5.96 -9.94
CA SER A 174 15.21 -4.76 -10.23
C SER A 174 13.91 -4.68 -9.43
N GLY A 175 13.55 -5.76 -8.73
CA GLY A 175 12.31 -5.90 -7.98
C GLY A 175 12.13 -7.36 -7.56
N GLY A 176 10.97 -7.69 -6.99
CA GLY A 176 10.63 -9.07 -6.65
C GLY A 176 9.33 -9.20 -5.88
N PRO A 177 8.78 -10.43 -5.78
CA PRO A 177 7.62 -10.69 -4.93
C PRO A 177 7.86 -10.22 -3.50
N VAL A 178 6.86 -9.61 -2.89
CA VAL A 178 6.94 -9.06 -1.54
C VAL A 178 5.84 -9.67 -0.69
N ARG A 179 6.19 -10.07 0.53
CA ARG A 179 5.19 -10.40 1.55
C ARG A 179 4.88 -9.13 2.31
N LEU A 180 3.97 -8.32 1.78
CA LEU A 180 3.55 -7.09 2.45
C LEU A 180 2.86 -7.46 3.76
N LEU A 181 3.20 -6.74 4.83
CA LEU A 181 2.62 -6.93 6.17
C LEU A 181 2.30 -5.58 6.79
N ALA A 182 1.27 -5.53 7.63
CA ALA A 182 0.95 -4.36 8.43
C ALA A 182 0.71 -4.74 9.89
N THR A 183 1.12 -3.86 10.79
CA THR A 183 0.78 -3.96 12.22
C THR A 183 0.11 -2.69 12.70
N TYR A 184 -0.90 -2.81 13.56
CA TYR A 184 -1.63 -1.68 14.12
C TYR A 184 -2.25 -2.09 15.47
N GLU A 185 -2.56 -1.11 16.30
CA GLU A 185 -3.26 -1.33 17.57
C GLU A 185 -4.75 -1.49 17.32
N ASP A 186 -5.38 -2.40 18.06
CA ASP A 186 -6.84 -2.44 18.12
C ASP A 186 -7.32 -1.24 18.94
N GLY A 187 -8.26 -0.45 18.39
CA GLY A 187 -9.07 0.42 19.23
C GLY A 187 -9.71 -0.43 20.32
N ILE A 188 -9.72 0.07 21.56
CA ILE A 188 -10.06 -0.65 22.80
C ILE A 188 -11.42 -1.40 22.81
N ASP A 189 -12.26 -1.31 21.77
CA ASP A 189 -13.65 -1.79 21.77
C ASP A 189 -14.04 -2.83 20.71
N THR A 190 -13.13 -3.69 20.24
CA THR A 190 -13.56 -4.88 19.48
C THR A 190 -13.04 -6.17 20.09
N PRO A 191 -13.87 -6.95 20.83
CA PRO A 191 -13.51 -8.33 21.13
C PRO A 191 -13.31 -9.05 19.80
N ALA A 192 -12.16 -9.69 19.66
CA ALA A 192 -11.85 -10.55 18.54
C ALA A 192 -12.88 -11.68 18.49
N ASN A 193 -13.90 -11.55 17.63
CA ASN A 193 -14.78 -12.66 17.32
C ASN A 193 -13.99 -13.68 16.50
N GLY A 194 -13.38 -14.61 17.22
CA GLY A 194 -12.60 -15.72 16.70
C GLY A 194 -12.27 -16.78 17.76
N ALA A 195 -13.08 -16.89 18.81
CA ALA A 195 -13.23 -18.07 19.67
C ALA A 195 -14.36 -17.79 20.66
N GLU A 196 -15.46 -18.54 20.58
CA GLU A 196 -16.41 -18.61 21.70
C GLU A 196 -15.70 -19.28 22.88
N THR A 197 -15.15 -18.48 23.81
CA THR A 197 -14.86 -18.96 25.15
C THR A 197 -16.02 -18.58 26.06
N PHE A 198 -16.95 -19.54 26.23
CA PHE A 198 -17.89 -19.55 27.34
C PHE A 198 -17.07 -19.51 28.64
N PHE A 199 -17.15 -18.40 29.38
CA PHE A 199 -16.71 -18.36 30.77
C PHE A 199 -17.91 -17.98 31.63
N GLU A 200 -18.48 -18.97 32.31
CA GLU A 200 -19.42 -18.77 33.40
C GLU A 200 -18.79 -17.82 34.44
N ARG A 201 -19.49 -16.73 34.75
CA ARG A 201 -19.13 -15.85 35.87
C ARG A 201 -19.46 -16.55 37.18
N SER A 202 -18.50 -17.27 37.73
CA SER A 202 -18.44 -17.49 39.18
C SER A 202 -17.52 -16.44 39.83
N SER A 203 -18.00 -15.89 40.92
CA SER A 203 -17.45 -14.75 41.65
C SER A 203 -16.17 -15.09 42.42
N LEU A 204 -15.10 -14.29 42.28
CA LEU A 204 -14.37 -13.59 43.36
C LEU A 204 -12.99 -13.06 42.91
N LYS A 205 -12.79 -11.74 43.16
CA LYS A 205 -11.62 -11.02 43.69
C LYS A 205 -10.21 -11.13 43.06
N PHE A 206 -9.68 -9.92 42.76
CA PHE A 206 -8.29 -9.47 42.74
C PHE A 206 -7.29 -10.18 41.80
N ALA A 207 -6.95 -9.52 40.69
CA ALA A 207 -5.68 -9.76 39.98
C ALA A 207 -5.24 -8.50 39.22
N PHE A 208 -3.93 -8.23 39.27
CA PHE A 208 -3.21 -7.19 38.55
C PHE A 208 -3.69 -7.04 37.10
N ILE A 209 -4.00 -5.81 36.69
CA ILE A 209 -4.23 -5.48 35.28
C ILE A 209 -2.85 -5.50 34.59
N LEU A 210 -2.48 -6.65 34.02
CA LEU A 210 -1.51 -6.69 32.93
C LEU A 210 -2.25 -6.20 31.69
N ILE A 211 -2.00 -4.95 31.25
CA ILE A 211 -2.50 -4.46 29.97
C ILE A 211 -1.69 -5.19 28.88
N PHE A 212 -2.23 -6.30 28.38
CA PHE A 212 -1.75 -6.89 27.14
C PHE A 212 -2.22 -6.00 25.99
N VAL A 213 -1.31 -5.19 25.44
CA VAL A 213 -1.54 -4.50 24.17
C VAL A 213 -1.44 -5.54 23.07
N PHE A 214 -2.58 -5.98 22.52
CA PHE A 214 -2.60 -6.88 21.38
C PHE A 214 -2.40 -6.07 20.09
N LYS A 215 -1.28 -6.32 19.40
CA LYS A 215 -1.00 -5.74 18.08
C LYS A 215 -1.53 -6.71 17.01
N LYS A 216 -2.42 -6.26 16.13
CA LYS A 216 -2.83 -7.08 14.99
C LYS A 216 -1.72 -7.13 13.94
N ILE A 217 -1.58 -8.29 13.30
CA ILE A 217 -0.73 -8.49 12.13
C ILE A 217 -1.65 -8.87 10.97
N THR A 218 -1.75 -8.00 9.98
CA THR A 218 -2.45 -8.31 8.72
C THR A 218 -1.41 -8.69 7.68
N VAL A 219 -1.67 -9.81 7.02
CA VAL A 219 -0.81 -10.38 6.00
C VAL A 219 -1.50 -10.27 4.65
N PHE A 220 -0.86 -9.60 3.69
CA PHE A 220 -1.42 -9.42 2.35
C PHE A 220 -1.07 -10.63 1.48
N ASN A 221 -2.07 -11.45 1.15
CA ASN A 221 -1.94 -12.59 0.25
C ASN A 221 -2.80 -12.35 -1.00
N CYS A 222 -2.31 -12.73 -2.17
CA CYS A 222 -3.12 -12.91 -3.37
C CYS A 222 -3.76 -14.29 -3.39
#